data_AF-A0A151R4F1-F1
#
_entry.id   AF-A0A151R4F1-F1
#
_cell.length_a   1.000
_cell.length_b   1.000
_cell.length_c   1.000
_cell.angle_alpha   90.00
_cell.angle_beta   90.00
_cell.angle_gamma   90.00
#
_symmetry.space_group_name_H-M   'P 1'
#
loop_
_entity.id
_entity.type
_entity.pdbx_description
1 polymer ?
#
loop_
_entity_poly.entity_id
_entity_poly.type
_entity_poly.pdbx_seq_one_letter_code
_entity_poly.pdbx_strand_id
1 'polypeptide(L)'
;MLVSSLESFEGFHEGWVRRQEKLLPRLLSAESEEQQKSVIEQVLCDYQQFLEEKARLANADVFLLFSAPWLSAYERALLWIGDYKASLIVRLLEGSVEGLTGE
;
A
#
# COMPACT_ATOMS: atom_id res chain seq x y z
N MET A 1 -12.33 -11.60 -12.79
CA MET A 1 -11.03 -11.85 -12.14
C MET A 1 -10.53 -10.63 -11.38
N LEU A 2 -10.33 -9.47 -12.02
CA LEU A 2 -9.84 -8.26 -11.34
C LEU A 2 -10.77 -7.71 -10.24
N VAL A 3 -12.09 -7.72 -10.46
CA VAL A 3 -13.07 -7.28 -9.45
C VAL A 3 -13.00 -8.16 -8.19
N SER A 4 -12.90 -9.48 -8.37
CA SER A 4 -12.80 -10.43 -7.26
C SER A 4 -11.47 -10.31 -6.49
N SER A 5 -10.35 -10.02 -7.17
CA SER A 5 -9.08 -9.74 -6.49
C SER A 5 -9.12 -8.43 -5.70
N LEU A 6 -9.88 -7.45 -6.18
CA LEU A 6 -10.04 -6.17 -5.51
C LEU A 6 -10.89 -6.29 -4.25
N GLU A 7 -12.06 -6.94 -4.34
CA GLU A 7 -12.91 -7.23 -3.18
C GLU A 7 -12.15 -8.05 -2.12
N SER A 8 -11.35 -9.02 -2.57
CA SER A 8 -10.49 -9.81 -1.68
C SER A 8 -9.43 -8.95 -0.99
N PHE A 9 -8.85 -7.98 -1.69
CA PHE A 9 -7.83 -7.10 -1.11
C PHE A 9 -8.45 -6.05 -0.18
N GLU A 10 -9.61 -5.51 -0.49
CA GLU A 10 -10.31 -4.54 0.37
C GLU A 10 -10.63 -5.16 1.74
N GLY A 11 -11.18 -6.38 1.76
CA GLY A 11 -11.40 -7.12 3.00
C GLY A 11 -10.10 -7.45 3.75
N PHE A 12 -9.03 -7.79 3.03
CA PHE A 12 -7.70 -7.97 3.62
C PHE A 12 -7.17 -6.67 4.23
N HIS A 13 -7.28 -5.54 3.53
CA HIS A 13 -6.82 -4.22 3.96
C HIS A 13 -7.53 -3.79 5.23
N GLU A 14 -8.87 -3.89 5.28
CA GLU A 14 -9.61 -3.61 6.52
C GLU A 14 -9.15 -4.49 7.69
N GLY A 15 -8.95 -5.78 7.44
CA GLY A 15 -8.43 -6.71 8.43
C GLY A 15 -7.04 -6.33 8.92
N TRP A 16 -6.17 -5.88 8.01
CA TRP A 16 -4.83 -5.41 8.31
C TRP A 16 -4.83 -4.12 9.15
N VAL A 17 -5.64 -3.12 8.78
CA VAL A 17 -5.80 -1.87 9.56
C VAL A 17 -6.24 -2.19 11.00
N ARG A 18 -7.25 -3.04 11.17
CA ARG A 18 -7.72 -3.47 12.50
C ARG A 18 -6.64 -4.20 13.32
N ARG A 19 -5.69 -4.89 12.68
CA ARG A 19 -4.55 -5.51 13.40
C ARG A 19 -3.55 -4.45 13.85
N GLN A 20 -3.24 -3.48 13.00
CA GLN A 20 -2.35 -2.36 13.37
C GLN A 20 -2.90 -1.55 14.54
N GLU A 21 -4.20 -1.25 14.55
CA GLU A 21 -4.89 -0.57 15.66
C GLU A 21 -4.75 -1.32 17.00
N LYS A 22 -4.63 -2.65 16.96
CA LYS A 22 -4.41 -3.49 18.16
C LYS A 22 -2.94 -3.60 18.56
N LEU A 23 -2.02 -3.51 17.60
CA LEU A 23 -0.58 -3.58 17.84
C LEU A 23 -0.03 -2.29 18.44
N LEU A 24 -0.56 -1.13 18.03
CA LEU A 24 -0.13 0.17 18.55
C LEU A 24 -0.20 0.28 20.08
N PRO A 25 -1.35 0.02 20.77
CA PRO A 25 -1.40 0.11 22.22
C PRO A 25 -0.48 -0.90 22.90
N ARG A 26 -0.30 -2.09 22.31
CA ARG A 26 0.62 -3.12 22.83
C ARG A 26 2.08 -2.68 22.76
N LEU A 27 2.45 -1.95 21.71
CA LEU A 27 3.78 -1.38 21.56
C LEU A 27 4.00 -0.25 22.57
N LEU A 28 3.00 0.60 22.79
CA LEU A 28 3.05 1.70 23.74
C LEU A 28 3.03 1.23 25.20
N SER A 29 2.41 0.09 25.49
CA SER A 29 2.32 -0.49 26.83
C SER A 29 3.40 -1.54 27.13
N ALA A 30 4.39 -1.73 26.24
CA ALA A 30 5.46 -2.68 26.47
C ALA A 30 6.39 -2.15 27.59
N GLU A 31 6.59 -2.96 28.64
CA GLU A 31 7.40 -2.56 29.79
C GLU A 31 8.82 -3.15 29.74
N SER A 32 9.02 -4.22 28.95
CA SER A 32 10.32 -4.85 28.75
C SER A 32 10.79 -4.80 27.30
N GLU A 33 12.11 -4.87 27.11
CA GLU A 33 12.73 -4.90 25.78
C GLU A 33 12.30 -6.14 24.98
N GLU A 34 12.14 -7.29 25.64
CA GLU A 34 11.65 -8.52 25.02
C GLU A 34 10.20 -8.39 24.54
N GLN A 35 9.34 -7.77 25.35
CA GLN A 35 7.95 -7.50 24.95
C GLN A 35 7.90 -6.55 23.76
N GLN A 36 8.71 -5.49 23.79
CA GLN A 36 8.80 -4.52 22.69
C GLN A 36 9.30 -5.19 21.40
N LYS A 37 10.37 -6.00 21.47
CA LYS A 37 10.89 -6.76 20.33
C LYS A 37 9.84 -7.70 19.75
N SER A 38 9.12 -8.43 20.60
CA SER A 38 8.07 -9.34 20.14
C SER A 38 6.93 -8.63 19.41
N VAL A 39 6.53 -7.44 19.88
CA VAL A 39 5.50 -6.64 19.18
C VAL A 39 6.03 -6.09 17.86
N ILE A 40 7.29 -5.62 17.83
CA ILE A 40 7.95 -5.16 16.59
C ILE A 40 8.00 -6.29 15.55
N GLU A 41 8.40 -7.50 15.96
CA GLU A 41 8.43 -8.67 15.06
C GLU A 41 7.04 -8.97 14.47
N GLN A 42 5.99 -8.88 15.29
CA GLN A 42 4.61 -9.03 14.81
C GLN A 42 4.21 -7.95 13.81
N VAL A 43 4.57 -6.68 14.07
CA VAL A 43 4.32 -5.57 13.15
C VAL A 43 5.03 -5.82 11.82
N LEU A 44 6.32 -6.19 11.85
CA LEU A 44 7.10 -6.44 10.64
C LEU A 44 6.54 -7.60 9.82
N CYS A 45 6.10 -8.68 10.47
CA CYS A 45 5.45 -9.81 9.81
C CYS A 45 4.13 -9.39 9.13
N ASP A 46 3.29 -8.61 9.82
CA ASP A 46 2.04 -8.09 9.26
C ASP A 46 2.29 -7.15 8.06
N TYR A 47 3.37 -6.35 8.12
CA TYR A 47 3.78 -5.48 7.01
C TYR A 47 4.31 -6.28 5.81
N GLN A 48 5.09 -7.33 6.05
CA GLN A 48 5.57 -8.20 4.97
C GLN A 48 4.39 -8.79 4.20
N GLN A 49 3.40 -9.34 4.91
CA GLN A 49 2.19 -9.87 4.29
C GLN A 49 1.44 -8.81 3.49
N PHE A 50 1.32 -7.59 4.03
CA PHE A 50 0.70 -6.48 3.32
C PHE A 50 1.44 -6.11 2.02
N LEU A 51 2.77 -6.09 2.04
CA LEU A 51 3.58 -5.78 0.85
C LEU A 51 3.47 -6.86 -0.22
N GLU A 52 3.43 -8.14 0.16
CA GLU A 52 3.22 -9.26 -0.77
C GLU A 52 1.85 -9.16 -1.44
N GLU A 53 0.81 -8.88 -0.66
CA GLU A 53 -0.55 -8.68 -1.15
C GLU A 53 -0.68 -7.47 -2.08
N LYS A 54 -0.06 -6.36 -1.69
CA LYS A 54 0.02 -5.14 -2.50
C LYS A 54 0.77 -5.37 -3.81
N ALA A 55 1.87 -6.13 -3.79
CA ALA A 55 2.64 -6.48 -4.99
C ALA A 55 1.84 -7.37 -5.93
N ARG A 56 1.05 -8.31 -5.39
CA ARG A 56 0.13 -9.14 -6.18
C ARG A 56 -0.92 -8.31 -6.92
N LEU A 57 -1.52 -7.32 -6.25
CA LEU A 57 -2.41 -6.36 -6.92
C LEU A 57 -1.69 -5.54 -7.98
N ALA A 58 -0.50 -5.03 -7.68
CA ALA A 58 0.28 -4.22 -8.62
C ALA A 58 0.63 -4.99 -9.90
N ASN A 59 0.97 -6.27 -9.77
CA ASN A 59 1.23 -7.16 -10.90
C ASN A 59 -0.04 -7.43 -11.73
N ALA A 60 -1.22 -7.39 -11.12
CA ALA A 60 -2.49 -7.56 -11.82
C ALA A 60 -2.92 -6.27 -12.54
N ASP A 61 -2.83 -5.14 -11.84
CA ASP A 61 -3.09 -3.79 -12.36
C ASP A 61 -2.38 -2.73 -11.52
N VAL A 62 -1.35 -2.11 -12.10
CA VAL A 62 -0.56 -1.07 -11.44
C VAL A 62 -1.37 0.20 -11.15
N PHE A 63 -2.45 0.47 -11.89
CA PHE A 63 -3.29 1.64 -11.67
C PHE A 63 -3.99 1.59 -10.31
N LEU A 64 -4.26 0.40 -9.78
CA LEU A 64 -4.84 0.22 -8.45
C LEU A 64 -3.97 0.78 -7.33
N LEU A 65 -2.65 0.93 -7.54
CA LEU A 65 -1.79 1.60 -6.57
C LEU A 65 -1.96 3.13 -6.56
N PHE A 66 -2.43 3.72 -7.66
CA PHE A 66 -2.60 5.17 -7.83
C PHE A 66 -4.03 5.64 -7.59
N SER A 67 -5.00 4.76 -7.81
CA SER A 67 -6.42 5.01 -7.61
C SER A 67 -7.04 4.04 -6.60
N ALA A 68 -6.27 3.67 -5.57
CA ALA A 68 -6.63 2.72 -4.52
C ALA A 68 -8.09 2.90 -4.03
N PRO A 69 -9.03 2.04 -4.47
CA PRO A 69 -10.45 2.22 -4.19
C PRO A 69 -10.79 1.91 -2.72
N TRP A 70 -9.96 1.11 -2.04
CA TRP A 70 -10.07 0.78 -0.62
C TRP A 70 -9.66 1.92 0.33
N LEU A 71 -9.19 3.06 -0.21
CA LEU A 71 -8.86 4.24 0.58
C LEU A 71 -10.00 5.26 0.55
N SER A 72 -10.15 5.99 1.64
CA SER A 72 -11.08 7.11 1.73
C SER A 72 -10.69 8.24 0.76
N ALA A 73 -11.65 9.13 0.45
CA ALA A 73 -11.39 10.29 -0.39
C ALA A 73 -10.25 11.18 0.17
N TYR A 74 -10.15 11.27 1.50
CA TYR A 74 -9.09 12.03 2.16
C TYR A 74 -7.71 11.37 2.00
N GLU A 75 -7.62 10.06 2.24
CA GLU A 75 -6.36 9.32 2.08
C GLU A 75 -5.89 9.30 0.63
N ARG A 76 -6.81 9.16 -0.33
CA ARG A 76 -6.49 9.31 -1.75
C ARG A 76 -5.96 10.71 -2.06
N ALA A 77 -6.60 11.77 -1.54
CA ALA A 77 -6.11 13.13 -1.74
C ALA A 77 -4.71 13.33 -1.12
N LEU A 78 -4.44 12.76 0.04
CA LEU A 78 -3.11 12.78 0.67
C LEU A 78 -2.06 12.04 -0.17
N LEU A 79 -2.37 10.88 -0.74
CA LEU A 79 -1.49 10.18 -1.67
C LEU A 79 -1.11 11.06 -2.87
N TRP A 80 -2.09 11.80 -3.40
CA TRP A 80 -1.89 12.75 -4.50
C TRP A 80 -1.08 13.98 -4.10
N ILE A 81 -1.22 14.48 -2.86
CA ILE A 81 -0.54 15.68 -2.38
C ILE A 81 0.88 15.37 -1.86
N GLY A 82 1.06 14.24 -1.17
CA GLY A 82 2.19 13.99 -0.29
C GLY A 82 3.23 12.99 -0.80
N ASP A 83 2.86 11.99 -1.60
CA ASP A 83 3.73 10.82 -1.79
C ASP A 83 3.89 10.39 -3.26
N TYR A 84 3.00 10.83 -4.16
CA TYR A 84 3.09 10.51 -5.57
C TYR A 84 3.12 11.75 -6.44
N LYS A 85 4.30 12.19 -6.87
CA LYS A 85 4.41 13.17 -7.95
C LYS A 85 3.94 12.46 -9.24
N ALA A 86 2.66 12.51 -9.56
CA ALA A 86 2.12 12.01 -10.83
C ALA A 86 2.90 12.56 -12.05
N SER A 87 3.50 13.76 -11.90
CA SER A 87 4.45 14.34 -12.85
C SER A 87 5.68 13.48 -13.16
N LEU A 88 6.12 12.58 -12.27
CA LEU A 88 7.20 11.64 -12.56
C LEU A 88 6.77 10.55 -13.55
N ILE A 89 5.54 10.04 -13.50
CA ILE A 89 5.04 9.12 -14.56
C ILE A 89 5.05 9.86 -15.89
N VAL A 90 4.47 11.07 -15.93
CA VAL A 90 4.37 11.84 -17.17
C VAL A 90 5.76 12.07 -17.77
N ARG A 91 6.75 12.44 -16.94
CA ARG A 91 8.15 12.60 -17.37
C ARG A 91 8.81 11.28 -17.81
N LEU A 92 8.51 10.16 -17.16
CA LEU A 92 8.99 8.83 -17.58
C LEU A 92 8.38 8.40 -18.92
N LEU A 93 7.12 8.74 -19.15
CA LEU A 93 6.42 8.49 -20.42
C LEU A 93 6.98 9.38 -21.53
N GLU A 94 7.26 10.67 -21.27
CA GLU A 94 7.89 11.57 -22.23
C GLU A 94 9.21 10.98 -22.76
N GLY A 95 10.09 10.48 -21.89
CA GLY A 95 11.34 9.82 -22.30
C GLY A 95 11.15 8.44 -22.95
N SER A 96 9.99 7.81 -22.79
CA SER A 96 9.66 6.50 -23.41
C SER A 96 8.95 6.65 -24.75
N VAL A 97 8.40 7.82 -25.06
CA VAL A 97 7.62 8.12 -26.28
C VAL A 97 8.50 8.65 -27.42
N GLU A 98 9.74 9.09 -27.15
CA GLU A 98 10.69 9.57 -28.17
C GLU A 98 11.04 8.53 -29.25
N GLY A 99 10.72 7.24 -29.05
CA GLY A 99 10.88 6.16 -30.03
C GLY A 99 9.59 5.66 -30.70
N LEU A 100 8.42 6.25 -30.39
CA LEU A 100 7.10 5.79 -30.87
C LEU A 100 6.39 6.78 -31.80
N THR A 101 6.90 8.01 -31.93
CA THR A 101 6.51 8.91 -33.02
C THR A 101 7.33 8.55 -34.25
N GLY A 102 6.78 7.68 -35.10
CA GLY A 102 7.36 7.41 -36.41
C GLY A 102 7.45 8.69 -37.24
N GLU A 103 8.57 8.85 -37.95
CA GLU A 103 8.62 9.64 -39.18
C GLU A 103 7.77 8.97 -40.27
#